data_AF-A0A6G3SGJ3-F1
#
_entry.id   AF-A0A6G3SGJ3-F1
#
_cell.length_a   1.000
_cell.length_b   1.000
_cell.length_c   1.000
_cell.angle_alpha   90.00
_cell.angle_beta   90.00
_cell.angle_gamma   90.00
#
_symmetry.space_group_name_H-M   'P 1'
#
loop_
_entity.id
_entity.type
_entity.pdbx_description
1 polymer ?
#
loop_
_entity_poly.entity_id
_entity_poly.type
_entity_poly.pdbx_seq_one_letter_code
_entity_poly.pdbx_strand_id
1 'polypeptide(L)'
;MSSLNLDDFTDLIERPDGGTRRDAEEHRARFAVPPGALGRLDELGEWLSAAQGSVPVRPVAQPRVILFAGDHGVAELGVSRRAA
;
A
#
# COMPACT_ATOMS: atom_id res chain seq x y z
N MET A 1 -4.48 -20.94 23.85
CA MET A 1 -4.04 -19.97 22.82
C MET A 1 -5.16 -19.87 21.82
N SER A 2 -5.78 -18.69 21.68
CA SER A 2 -6.78 -18.49 20.63
C SER A 2 -6.07 -18.61 19.29
N SER A 3 -6.45 -19.61 18.50
CA SER A 3 -5.98 -19.72 17.12
C SER A 3 -6.57 -18.56 16.34
N LEU A 4 -5.71 -17.71 15.79
CA LEU A 4 -6.11 -16.72 14.80
C LEU A 4 -6.62 -17.47 13.56
N ASN A 5 -7.85 -17.21 13.12
CA ASN A 5 -8.32 -17.69 11.83
C ASN A 5 -7.93 -16.65 10.76
N LEU A 6 -7.11 -17.04 9.79
CA LEU A 6 -6.64 -16.14 8.73
C LEU A 6 -7.77 -15.76 7.75
N ASP A 7 -8.79 -16.61 7.63
CA ASP A 7 -9.91 -16.37 6.72
C ASP A 7 -10.71 -15.14 7.15
N ASP A 8 -10.94 -14.98 8.45
CA ASP A 8 -11.65 -13.83 9.03
C ASP A 8 -11.02 -12.48 8.64
N PHE A 9 -9.69 -12.43 8.44
CA PHE A 9 -9.00 -11.21 8.03
C PHE A 9 -9.11 -10.93 6.53
N THR A 10 -9.24 -11.97 5.73
CA THR A 10 -9.34 -11.84 4.27
C THR A 10 -10.67 -11.17 3.91
N ASP A 11 -11.74 -11.50 4.64
CA ASP A 11 -13.07 -10.90 4.46
C ASP A 11 -13.12 -9.40 4.79
N LEU A 12 -12.14 -8.89 5.55
CA LEU A 12 -12.04 -7.46 5.89
C LEU A 12 -11.30 -6.62 4.83
N ILE A 13 -10.69 -7.25 3.82
CA ILE A 13 -9.90 -6.53 2.81
C ILE A 13 -10.81 -6.04 1.69
N GLU A 14 -11.18 -4.77 1.76
CA GLU A 14 -11.92 -4.11 0.69
C GLU A 14 -11.01 -3.69 -0.48
N ARG A 15 -11.55 -3.74 -1.69
CA ARG A 15 -10.85 -3.22 -2.87
C ARG A 15 -10.91 -1.69 -2.88
N PRO A 16 -9.84 -1.00 -3.32
CA PRO A 16 -9.87 0.45 -3.50
C PRO A 16 -11.03 0.88 -4.41
N ASP A 17 -11.83 1.83 -3.95
CA ASP A 17 -13.07 2.24 -4.61
C ASP A 17 -12.80 2.96 -5.94
N GLY A 18 -13.52 2.52 -6.98
CA GLY A 18 -13.44 3.10 -8.32
C GLY A 18 -14.12 4.46 -8.44
N GLY A 19 -15.12 4.76 -7.60
CA GLY A 19 -15.75 6.08 -7.53
C GLY A 19 -14.78 7.14 -7.00
N THR A 20 -14.19 6.86 -5.85
CA THR A 20 -13.18 7.69 -5.18
C THR A 20 -11.98 7.97 -6.08
N ARG A 21 -11.56 7.00 -6.91
CA ARG A 21 -10.49 7.23 -7.90
C ARG A 21 -10.87 8.30 -8.93
N ARG A 22 -12.08 8.22 -9.49
CA ARG A 22 -12.58 9.25 -10.42
C ARG A 22 -12.71 10.62 -9.75
N ASP A 23 -13.21 10.65 -8.52
CA ASP A 23 -13.33 11.89 -7.74
C ASP A 23 -11.94 12.53 -7.51
N ALA A 24 -10.90 11.71 -7.32
CA ALA A 24 -9.51 12.18 -7.19
C ALA A 24 -8.95 12.74 -8.50
N GLU A 25 -9.21 12.07 -9.64
CA GLU A 25 -8.87 12.56 -10.98
C GLU A 25 -9.55 13.92 -11.26
N GLU A 26 -10.85 14.04 -10.98
CA GLU A 26 -11.63 15.27 -11.12
C GLU A 26 -11.15 16.39 -10.20
N HIS A 27 -10.81 16.07 -8.94
CA HIS A 27 -10.22 17.02 -8.01
C HIS A 27 -8.88 17.54 -8.54
N ARG A 28 -8.03 16.64 -9.04
CA ARG A 28 -6.71 16.96 -9.57
C ARG A 28 -6.79 17.84 -10.82
N ALA A 29 -7.78 17.64 -11.68
CA ALA A 29 -8.00 18.47 -12.87
C ALA A 29 -8.31 19.95 -12.56
N ARG A 30 -8.61 20.31 -11.29
CA ARG A 30 -8.85 21.69 -10.87
C ARG A 30 -7.57 22.49 -10.58
N PHE A 31 -6.41 21.83 -10.48
CA PHE A 31 -5.13 22.50 -10.28
C PHE A 31 -4.54 22.97 -11.61
N ALA A 32 -3.75 24.04 -11.55
CA ALA A 32 -3.00 24.53 -12.72
C ALA A 32 -1.86 23.60 -13.18
N VAL A 33 -1.59 22.52 -12.42
CA VAL A 33 -0.57 21.52 -12.73
C VAL A 33 -1.10 20.56 -13.80
N PRO A 34 -0.48 20.47 -14.99
CA PRO A 34 -0.94 19.57 -16.04
C PRO A 34 -0.97 18.10 -15.60
N PRO A 35 -1.86 17.27 -16.17
CA PRO A 35 -1.79 15.82 -16.02
C PRO A 35 -0.41 15.28 -16.42
N GLY A 36 0.15 14.35 -15.64
CA GLY A 36 1.46 13.74 -15.90
C GLY A 36 2.66 14.57 -15.45
N ALA A 37 2.48 15.86 -15.12
CA ALA A 37 3.59 16.75 -14.77
C ALA A 37 4.31 16.36 -13.46
N LEU A 38 3.66 15.59 -12.57
CA LEU A 38 4.27 15.08 -11.34
C LEU A 38 4.70 13.61 -11.45
N GLY A 39 4.59 13.00 -12.64
CA GLY A 39 4.93 11.61 -12.89
C GLY A 39 4.20 10.67 -11.93
N ARG A 40 4.94 9.80 -11.25
CA ARG A 40 4.37 8.78 -10.33
C ARG A 40 3.56 9.37 -9.16
N LEU A 41 3.75 10.64 -8.80
CA LEU A 41 2.96 11.25 -7.74
C LEU A 41 1.48 11.40 -8.13
N ASP A 42 1.20 11.48 -9.43
CA ASP A 42 -0.15 11.50 -9.97
C ASP A 42 -0.90 10.21 -9.64
N GLU A 43 -0.28 9.10 -10.05
CA GLU A 43 -0.77 7.74 -9.82
C GLU A 43 -0.89 7.44 -8.33
N LEU A 44 0.09 7.87 -7.52
CA LEU A 44 0.09 7.65 -6.07
C LEU A 44 -1.02 8.43 -5.36
N GLY A 45 -1.32 9.66 -5.79
CA GLY A 45 -2.41 10.46 -5.22
C GLY A 45 -3.76 9.82 -5.45
N GLU A 46 -4.05 9.41 -6.69
CA GLU A 46 -5.29 8.74 -7.08
C GLU A 46 -5.44 7.37 -6.39
N TRP A 47 -4.37 6.58 -6.36
CA TRP A 47 -4.35 5.29 -5.67
C TRP A 47 -4.59 5.45 -4.17
N LEU A 48 -3.89 6.39 -3.53
CA LEU A 48 -4.01 6.59 -2.08
C LEU A 48 -5.40 7.11 -1.70
N SER A 49 -6.00 7.99 -2.52
CA SER A 49 -7.39 8.42 -2.33
C SER A 49 -8.34 7.24 -2.37
N ALA A 50 -8.24 6.37 -3.38
CA ALA A 50 -9.06 5.17 -3.50
C ALA A 50 -8.83 4.17 -2.36
N ALA A 51 -7.58 4.00 -1.91
CA ALA A 51 -7.22 3.11 -0.81
C ALA A 51 -7.70 3.64 0.56
N GLN A 52 -7.80 4.96 0.72
CA GLN A 52 -8.30 5.60 1.94
C GLN A 52 -9.82 5.86 1.93
N GLY A 53 -10.46 5.75 0.76
CA GLY A 53 -11.86 6.14 0.54
C GLY A 53 -12.10 7.64 0.74
N SER A 54 -11.14 8.50 0.35
CA SER A 54 -11.21 9.94 0.65
C SER A 54 -10.51 10.82 -0.39
N VAL A 55 -11.13 11.96 -0.70
CA VAL A 55 -10.59 13.03 -1.55
C VAL A 55 -10.75 14.38 -0.81
N PRO A 56 -9.67 15.16 -0.60
CA PRO A 56 -8.28 14.84 -0.91
C PRO A 56 -7.75 13.72 0.00
N VAL A 57 -6.57 13.18 -0.35
CA VAL A 57 -5.87 12.19 0.49
C VAL A 57 -5.72 12.69 1.94
N ARG A 58 -5.90 11.80 2.91
CA ARG A 58 -5.51 12.03 4.30
C ARG A 58 -3.98 11.90 4.42
N PRO A 59 -3.29 12.86 5.06
CA PRO A 59 -1.85 12.76 5.28
C PRO A 59 -1.45 11.48 6.01
N VAL A 60 -0.36 10.84 5.57
CA VAL A 60 0.23 9.68 6.26
C VAL A 60 0.95 10.17 7.52
N ALA A 61 0.26 10.14 8.66
CA ALA A 61 0.76 10.73 9.91
C ALA A 61 1.74 9.83 10.68
N GLN A 62 1.61 8.50 10.56
CA GLN A 62 2.37 7.52 11.34
C GLN A 62 2.84 6.34 10.49
N PRO A 63 3.78 6.56 9.54
CA PRO A 63 4.35 5.46 8.78
C PRO A 63 5.10 4.51 9.71
N ARG A 64 4.94 3.19 9.52
CA ARG A 64 5.63 2.15 10.29
C ARG A 64 6.34 1.19 9.33
N VAL A 65 7.51 0.72 9.73
CA VAL A 65 8.24 -0.35 9.06
C VAL A 65 8.24 -1.56 10.00
N ILE A 66 7.79 -2.71 9.50
CA ILE A 66 7.79 -3.98 10.25
C ILE A 66 8.82 -4.90 9.60
N LEU A 67 9.89 -5.22 10.33
CA LEU A 67 10.93 -6.15 9.89
C LEU A 67 10.63 -7.54 10.41
N PHE A 68 10.33 -8.48 9.51
CA PHE A 68 10.30 -9.90 9.83
C PHE A 68 11.68 -10.49 9.56
N ALA A 69 12.28 -11.07 10.59
CA ALA A 69 13.58 -11.74 10.51
C ALA A 69 13.45 -13.16 11.09
N GLY A 70 13.97 -14.14 10.36
CA GLY A 70 13.96 -15.54 10.77
C GLY A 70 15.04 -16.31 10.00
N ASP A 71 15.60 -17.31 10.66
CA ASP A 71 16.58 -18.21 10.05
C ASP A 71 15.89 -19.37 9.34
N HIS A 72 16.60 -19.96 8.38
CA HIS A 72 16.14 -21.11 7.63
C HIS A 72 17.20 -22.21 7.70
N GLY A 73 16.85 -23.40 8.20
CA GLY A 73 17.79 -24.51 8.37
C GLY A 73 18.49 -24.97 7.08
N VAL A 74 17.88 -24.74 5.91
CA VAL A 74 18.53 -25.00 4.61
C VAL A 74 19.84 -24.24 4.43
N ALA A 75 20.04 -23.12 5.14
CA ALA A 75 21.26 -22.33 5.07
C ALA A 75 22.51 -23.10 5.53
N GLU A 76 22.36 -24.10 6.41
CA GLU A 76 23.45 -24.98 6.87
C GLU A 76 24.09 -25.79 5.72
N LEU A 77 23.37 -25.95 4.60
CA LEU A 77 23.86 -26.64 3.40
C LEU A 77 24.79 -25.77 2.53
N GLY A 78 25.19 -24.58 2.98
CA GLY A 78 26.12 -23.70 2.25
C GLY A 78 25.51 -23.07 0.98
N VAL A 79 24.18 -23.02 0.89
CA VAL A 79 23.44 -22.50 -0.29
C VAL A 79 23.36 -20.97 -0.34
N SER A 80 23.83 -20.29 0.71
CA SER A 80 23.78 -18.85 0.84
C SER A 80 25.14 -18.20 0.54
N ARG A 81 25.12 -16.96 0.02
CA ARG A 81 26.35 -16.16 -0.19
C ARG A 81 27.13 -15.95 1.13
N ARG A 82 26.43 -15.83 2.25
CA ARG A 82 27.01 -15.76 3.59
C ARG A 82 26.80 -17.10 4.29
N ALA A 83 27.77 -17.50 5.11
CA ALA A 83 27.63 -18.68 5.96
C ALA A 83 26.48 -18.49 6.95
N ALA A 84 25.84 -19.61 7.30
CA ALA A 84 24.86 -19.70 8.37
C ALA A 84 25.55 -19.58 9.74
#